data_AF-A0A8X6HTY0-F1
#
_entry.id   AF-A0A8X6HTY0-F1
#
_cell.length_a   1.000
_cell.length_b   1.000
_cell.length_c   1.000
_cell.angle_alpha   90.00
_cell.angle_beta   90.00
_cell.angle_gamma   90.00
#
_symmetry.space_group_name_H-M   'P 1'
#
loop_
_entity.id
_entity.type
_entity.pdbx_description
1 polymer ?
#
loop_
_entity_poly.entity_id
_entity_poly.type
_entity_poly.pdbx_seq_one_letter_code
_entity_poly.pdbx_strand_id
1 'polypeptide(L)'
;MNSETTSYSNLSQAPLLLGGNEEQKKEYLGRNTKENLICAYCVTEPGVGSDVAGIKTRAEKKGDKYIINGQKMWITNGGIANWYFVLARTNPDPKCPANKAFTGFIVDADTKGITKGRKEWNMGQRASNTCGVTFEDVEVPDKNVLIAEGAGFKIAMGTFDKTRPPVAASATGLAQRALDEATKYSLERKNFGVRIAEHQAIQFMLAEMAIGVQTARLAWMRAAWQSDNGQRNTYFASIAKALAGNVANKCATDAVQILGGNGFNSEYPVEKLMRDAKIYQIYEGTAEIQRIVIAREHFNAFKQFS
;
A
#
# COMPACT_ATOMS: atom_id res chain seq x y z
N MET A 1 -2.84 22.55 6.03
CA MET A 1 -3.02 21.23 6.67
C MET A 1 -1.64 20.82 7.18
N ASN A 2 -1.45 20.68 8.49
CA ASN A 2 -0.14 20.30 9.04
C ASN A 2 0.22 18.87 8.60
N SER A 3 1.45 18.67 8.13
CA SER A 3 1.96 17.43 7.54
C SER A 3 2.11 16.26 8.53
N GLU A 4 2.01 16.52 9.83
CA GLU A 4 2.28 15.54 10.88
C GLU A 4 1.11 14.56 11.11
N THR A 5 -0.12 14.92 10.77
CA THR A 5 -1.32 14.08 11.04
C THR A 5 -1.73 13.19 9.86
N THR A 6 -1.12 13.36 8.69
CA THR A 6 -1.44 12.59 7.47
C THR A 6 -0.77 11.21 7.43
N SER A 7 0.22 10.92 8.28
CA SER A 7 1.13 9.79 8.03
C SER A 7 0.55 8.39 8.30
N TYR A 8 -0.39 8.24 9.24
CA TYR A 8 -0.83 6.91 9.72
C TYR A 8 -1.91 6.23 8.86
N SER A 9 -2.58 6.94 7.94
CA SER A 9 -3.71 6.40 7.17
C SER A 9 -3.84 6.95 5.75
N ASN A 10 -2.72 7.35 5.14
CA ASN A 10 -2.68 7.91 3.78
C ASN A 10 -3.49 7.12 2.75
N LEU A 11 -3.42 5.78 2.76
CA LEU A 11 -4.17 4.92 1.83
C LEU A 11 -5.69 5.08 1.94
N SER A 12 -6.18 5.27 3.16
CA SER A 12 -7.62 5.33 3.47
C SER A 12 -8.16 6.75 3.37
N GLN A 13 -7.32 7.77 3.59
CA GLN A 13 -7.65 9.19 3.44
C GLN A 13 -7.61 9.63 1.97
N ALA A 14 -6.75 9.03 1.14
CA ALA A 14 -6.61 9.40 -0.27
C ALA A 14 -7.92 9.31 -1.10
N PRO A 15 -8.75 8.26 -0.97
CA PRO A 15 -10.07 8.23 -1.62
C PRO A 15 -10.94 9.44 -1.27
N LEU A 16 -10.95 9.83 0.00
CA LEU A 16 -11.73 10.97 0.50
C LEU A 16 -11.16 12.31 0.02
N LEU A 17 -9.83 12.44 -0.05
CA LEU A 17 -9.19 13.62 -0.63
C LEU A 17 -9.53 13.78 -2.12
N LEU A 18 -9.62 12.66 -2.86
CA LEU A 18 -9.89 12.64 -4.30
C LEU A 18 -11.36 12.79 -4.66
N GLY A 19 -12.27 12.22 -3.86
CA GLY A 19 -13.69 12.10 -4.19
C GLY A 19 -14.66 12.66 -3.16
N GLY A 20 -14.17 13.19 -2.05
CA GLY A 20 -15.00 13.77 -0.99
C GLY A 20 -15.48 15.18 -1.30
N ASN A 21 -16.73 15.48 -0.94
CA ASN A 21 -17.20 16.86 -0.82
C ASN A 21 -16.63 17.53 0.46
N GLU A 22 -16.91 18.82 0.62
CA GLU A 22 -16.35 19.61 1.73
C GLU A 22 -16.87 19.14 3.10
N GLU A 23 -18.14 18.74 3.18
CA GLU A 23 -18.76 18.22 4.40
C GLU A 23 -18.08 16.90 4.85
N GLN A 24 -17.92 15.96 3.92
CA GLN A 24 -17.26 14.66 4.16
C GLN A 24 -15.80 14.87 4.56
N LYS A 25 -15.06 15.74 3.87
CA LYS A 25 -13.65 16.04 4.21
C LYS A 25 -13.56 16.66 5.61
N LYS A 26 -14.38 17.68 5.89
CA LYS A 26 -14.40 18.36 7.19
C LYS A 26 -14.76 17.41 8.32
N GLU A 27 -15.69 16.50 8.10
CA GLU A 27 -16.10 15.50 9.08
C GLU A 27 -14.99 14.46 9.32
N TYR A 28 -14.67 13.64 8.32
CA TYR A 28 -13.82 12.47 8.54
C TYR A 28 -12.33 12.81 8.65
N LEU A 29 -11.79 13.71 7.81
CA LEU A 29 -10.40 14.16 7.95
C LEU A 29 -10.23 15.08 9.17
N GLY A 30 -11.28 15.82 9.53
CA GLY A 30 -11.32 16.61 10.77
C GLY A 30 -11.20 15.73 12.01
N ARG A 31 -11.91 14.59 12.06
CA ARG A 31 -11.78 13.60 13.14
C ARG A 31 -10.37 13.03 13.21
N ASN A 32 -9.79 12.62 12.07
CA ASN A 32 -8.41 12.12 12.03
C ASN A 32 -7.39 13.12 12.60
N THR A 33 -7.55 14.41 12.30
CA THR A 33 -6.61 15.46 12.73
C THR A 33 -6.76 15.89 14.18
N LYS A 34 -7.98 15.85 14.73
CA LYS A 34 -8.26 16.29 16.11
C LYS A 34 -8.02 15.22 17.16
N GLU A 35 -8.33 13.97 16.82
CA GLU A 35 -8.40 12.87 17.79
C GLU A 35 -7.35 11.77 17.52
N ASN A 36 -6.44 12.01 16.56
CA ASN A 36 -5.42 11.04 16.11
C ASN A 36 -6.03 9.67 15.71
N LEU A 37 -7.24 9.68 15.16
CA LEU A 37 -7.93 8.46 14.76
C LEU A 37 -7.31 7.85 13.51
N ILE A 38 -7.38 6.53 13.41
CA ILE A 38 -6.86 5.73 12.31
C ILE A 38 -8.03 5.33 11.39
N CYS A 39 -7.79 5.22 10.09
CA CYS A 39 -8.77 4.67 9.14
C CYS A 39 -8.18 3.59 8.24
N ALA A 40 -9.04 2.81 7.60
CA ALA A 40 -8.67 1.65 6.82
C ALA A 40 -9.31 1.62 5.43
N TYR A 41 -8.65 0.94 4.49
CA TYR A 41 -9.02 0.86 3.07
C TYR A 41 -9.47 -0.56 2.73
N CYS A 42 -10.76 -0.74 2.50
CA CYS A 42 -11.45 -2.02 2.36
C CYS A 42 -11.80 -2.32 0.90
N VAL A 43 -10.86 -2.91 0.17
CA VAL A 43 -11.05 -3.32 -1.23
C VAL A 43 -10.87 -4.81 -1.44
N THR A 44 -9.72 -5.36 -1.04
CA THR A 44 -9.37 -6.77 -1.20
C THR A 44 -10.35 -7.69 -0.50
N GLU A 45 -10.62 -8.84 -1.11
CA GLU A 45 -11.53 -9.88 -0.65
C GLU A 45 -10.80 -11.23 -0.59
N PRO A 46 -11.30 -12.23 0.15
CA PRO A 46 -10.65 -13.54 0.25
C PRO A 46 -10.34 -14.18 -1.12
N GLY A 47 -11.24 -14.03 -2.10
CA GLY A 47 -11.08 -14.58 -3.45
C GLY A 47 -10.45 -13.63 -4.47
N VAL A 48 -10.24 -12.35 -4.12
CA VAL A 48 -9.92 -11.31 -5.11
C VAL A 48 -9.00 -10.23 -4.53
N GLY A 49 -7.81 -10.07 -5.12
CA GLY A 49 -6.84 -9.03 -4.77
C GLY A 49 -6.42 -8.18 -5.97
N SER A 50 -5.59 -8.76 -6.85
CA SER A 50 -5.06 -8.07 -8.03
C SER A 50 -6.14 -7.63 -9.02
N ASP A 51 -7.17 -8.45 -9.22
CA ASP A 51 -8.31 -8.13 -10.07
C ASP A 51 -9.39 -7.36 -9.30
N VAL A 52 -9.17 -6.07 -9.03
CA VAL A 52 -10.13 -5.25 -8.27
C VAL A 52 -11.53 -5.22 -8.91
N ALA A 53 -11.65 -5.46 -10.22
CA ALA A 53 -12.96 -5.54 -10.88
C ALA A 53 -13.71 -6.85 -10.59
N GLY A 54 -13.04 -7.85 -10.00
CA GLY A 54 -13.62 -9.13 -9.62
C GLY A 54 -14.35 -9.14 -8.28
N ILE A 55 -14.26 -8.07 -7.47
CA ILE A 55 -14.82 -8.03 -6.11
C ILE A 55 -16.34 -8.29 -6.10
N LYS A 56 -16.82 -8.90 -5.01
CA LYS A 56 -18.18 -9.42 -4.84
C LYS A 56 -18.96 -8.75 -3.72
N THR A 57 -18.32 -7.99 -2.83
CA THR A 57 -19.03 -7.15 -1.85
C THR A 57 -20.01 -6.27 -2.58
N ARG A 58 -21.29 -6.35 -2.23
CA ARG A 58 -22.38 -5.64 -2.89
C ARG A 58 -22.90 -4.51 -2.03
N ALA A 59 -23.43 -3.48 -2.68
CA ALA A 59 -24.15 -2.39 -2.03
C ALA A 59 -25.46 -2.15 -2.78
N GLU A 60 -26.59 -2.35 -2.10
CA GLU A 60 -27.93 -2.20 -2.69
C GLU A 60 -28.59 -0.93 -2.16
N LYS A 61 -29.06 -0.06 -3.06
CA LYS A 61 -29.77 1.17 -2.67
C LYS A 61 -31.16 0.84 -2.13
N LYS A 62 -31.49 1.34 -0.93
CA LYS A 62 -32.80 1.25 -0.29
C LYS A 62 -33.21 2.62 0.24
N GLY A 63 -33.96 3.38 -0.55
CA GLY A 63 -34.34 4.76 -0.19
C GLY A 63 -33.12 5.68 -0.15
N ASP A 64 -32.86 6.27 1.01
CA ASP A 64 -31.78 7.23 1.29
C ASP A 64 -30.49 6.59 1.83
N LYS A 65 -30.40 5.26 1.78
CA LYS A 65 -29.24 4.49 2.26
C LYS A 65 -28.88 3.33 1.31
N TYR A 66 -27.70 2.77 1.52
CA TYR A 66 -27.23 1.53 0.91
C TYR A 66 -27.08 0.45 1.97
N ILE A 67 -27.35 -0.79 1.57
CA ILE A 67 -27.10 -1.97 2.39
C ILE A 67 -25.88 -2.68 1.82
N ILE A 68 -24.79 -2.72 2.60
CA ILE A 68 -23.54 -3.36 2.20
C ILE A 68 -23.48 -4.78 2.77
N ASN A 69 -23.17 -5.73 1.89
CA ASN A 69 -22.98 -7.13 2.24
C ASN A 69 -21.74 -7.71 1.56
N GLY A 70 -20.83 -8.30 2.34
CA GLY A 70 -19.64 -8.95 1.82
C GLY A 70 -18.53 -9.11 2.84
N GLN A 71 -17.40 -9.64 2.40
CA GLN A 71 -16.23 -9.87 3.25
C GLN A 71 -15.00 -9.28 2.59
N LYS A 72 -14.29 -8.45 3.35
CA LYS A 72 -13.00 -7.86 3.00
C LYS A 72 -11.89 -8.57 3.76
N MET A 73 -10.70 -8.64 3.17
CA MET A 73 -9.57 -9.38 3.70
C MET A 73 -8.26 -8.63 3.52
N TRP A 74 -7.32 -8.87 4.44
CA TRP A 74 -6.00 -8.24 4.48
C TRP A 74 -6.05 -6.73 4.72
N ILE A 75 -6.98 -6.28 5.56
CA ILE A 75 -7.23 -4.86 5.80
C ILE A 75 -6.26 -4.35 6.86
N THR A 76 -5.26 -3.59 6.43
CA THR A 76 -4.39 -2.83 7.33
C THR A 76 -5.22 -1.87 8.17
N ASN A 77 -4.97 -1.85 9.47
CA ASN A 77 -5.73 -1.14 10.50
C ASN A 77 -7.19 -1.61 10.67
N GLY A 78 -7.59 -2.73 10.05
CA GLY A 78 -8.99 -3.17 10.06
C GLY A 78 -9.60 -3.30 11.45
N GLY A 79 -8.85 -3.79 12.43
CA GLY A 79 -9.30 -3.99 13.80
C GLY A 79 -9.31 -2.72 14.66
N ILE A 80 -8.63 -1.66 14.22
CA ILE A 80 -8.38 -0.44 15.02
C ILE A 80 -8.86 0.85 14.33
N ALA A 81 -9.41 0.74 13.12
CA ALA A 81 -9.93 1.88 12.39
C ALA A 81 -11.20 2.44 13.04
N ASN A 82 -11.34 3.76 12.96
CA ASN A 82 -12.54 4.52 13.30
C ASN A 82 -13.54 4.59 12.13
N TRP A 83 -13.03 4.60 10.90
CA TRP A 83 -13.86 4.52 9.69
C TRP A 83 -13.11 3.81 8.56
N TYR A 84 -13.88 3.32 7.60
CA TYR A 84 -13.40 2.59 6.43
C TYR A 84 -13.75 3.35 5.14
N PHE A 85 -12.82 3.39 4.19
CA PHE A 85 -13.21 3.45 2.79
C PHE A 85 -13.60 2.04 2.36
N VAL A 86 -14.80 1.85 1.81
CA VAL A 86 -15.26 0.55 1.28
C VAL A 86 -15.58 0.67 -0.20
N LEU A 87 -14.98 -0.19 -1.02
CA LEU A 87 -15.39 -0.37 -2.42
C LEU A 87 -16.35 -1.55 -2.52
N ALA A 88 -17.56 -1.28 -3.01
CA ALA A 88 -18.59 -2.29 -3.21
C ALA A 88 -19.22 -2.17 -4.60
N ARG A 89 -19.68 -3.29 -5.14
CA ARG A 89 -20.40 -3.37 -6.41
C ARG A 89 -21.85 -2.90 -6.21
N THR A 90 -22.24 -1.82 -6.87
CA THR A 90 -23.62 -1.32 -6.86
C THR A 90 -24.41 -1.73 -8.10
N ASN A 91 -23.74 -1.94 -9.23
CA ASN A 91 -24.40 -2.42 -10.44
C ASN A 91 -24.39 -3.97 -10.50
N PRO A 92 -25.55 -4.64 -10.47
CA PRO A 92 -25.63 -6.10 -10.45
C PRO A 92 -25.32 -6.73 -11.82
N ASP A 93 -25.40 -5.97 -12.93
CA ASP A 93 -25.13 -6.52 -14.27
C ASP A 93 -23.66 -6.93 -14.39
N PRO A 94 -23.34 -8.22 -14.61
CA PRO A 94 -21.96 -8.69 -14.77
C PRO A 94 -21.25 -8.08 -15.99
N LYS A 95 -22.00 -7.57 -16.98
CA LYS A 95 -21.45 -6.90 -18.17
C LYS A 95 -21.18 -5.41 -17.96
N CYS A 96 -21.63 -4.84 -16.84
CA CYS A 96 -21.37 -3.44 -16.54
C CYS A 96 -19.86 -3.18 -16.44
N PRO A 97 -19.32 -2.20 -17.19
CA PRO A 97 -17.89 -1.93 -17.19
C PRO A 97 -17.42 -1.46 -15.81
N ALA A 98 -16.17 -1.81 -15.45
CA ALA A 98 -15.64 -1.55 -14.12
C ALA A 98 -15.71 -0.07 -13.70
N ASN A 99 -15.56 0.86 -14.64
CA ASN A 99 -15.64 2.30 -14.36
C ASN A 99 -17.05 2.82 -14.02
N LYS A 100 -18.08 1.96 -14.04
CA LYS A 100 -19.47 2.27 -13.65
C LYS A 100 -20.08 1.27 -12.66
N ALA A 101 -19.42 0.15 -12.40
CA ALA A 101 -20.01 -0.95 -11.64
C ALA A 101 -19.89 -0.80 -10.11
N PHE A 102 -18.98 0.05 -9.63
CA PHE A 102 -18.59 0.12 -8.22
C PHE A 102 -18.78 1.51 -7.64
N THR A 103 -19.11 1.56 -6.36
CA THR A 103 -19.26 2.79 -5.59
C THR A 103 -18.33 2.75 -4.38
N GLY A 104 -17.74 3.90 -4.07
CA GLY A 104 -16.88 4.09 -2.90
C GLY A 104 -17.68 4.72 -1.76
N PHE A 105 -17.56 4.14 -0.58
CA PHE A 105 -18.30 4.56 0.61
C PHE A 105 -17.36 4.92 1.74
N ILE A 106 -17.75 5.87 2.57
CA ILE A 106 -17.21 6.07 3.92
C ILE A 106 -18.10 5.32 4.89
N VAL A 107 -17.55 4.46 5.74
CA VAL A 107 -18.32 3.64 6.68
C VAL A 107 -17.72 3.75 8.07
N ASP A 108 -18.47 4.29 9.04
CA ASP A 108 -18.04 4.34 10.44
C ASP A 108 -17.86 2.92 10.99
N ALA A 109 -16.78 2.69 11.73
CA ALA A 109 -16.34 1.34 12.08
C ALA A 109 -17.14 0.68 13.22
N ASP A 110 -18.04 1.43 13.84
CA ASP A 110 -19.01 0.99 14.86
C ASP A 110 -20.42 0.77 14.27
N THR A 111 -20.61 0.96 12.96
CA THR A 111 -21.89 0.70 12.29
C THR A 111 -22.32 -0.75 12.51
N LYS A 112 -23.57 -0.95 12.94
CA LYS A 112 -24.15 -2.28 13.17
C LYS A 112 -24.02 -3.15 11.90
N GLY A 113 -23.66 -4.41 12.08
CA GLY A 113 -23.43 -5.37 11.00
C GLY A 113 -21.96 -5.50 10.57
N ILE A 114 -21.07 -4.64 11.08
CA ILE A 114 -19.63 -4.79 10.88
C ILE A 114 -19.05 -5.74 11.91
N THR A 115 -18.37 -6.78 11.44
CA THR A 115 -17.59 -7.70 12.29
C THR A 115 -16.11 -7.60 11.93
N LYS A 116 -15.29 -7.16 12.89
CA LYS A 116 -13.83 -7.12 12.77
C LYS A 116 -13.28 -8.51 13.10
N GLY A 117 -12.55 -9.11 12.16
CA GLY A 117 -11.94 -10.42 12.34
C GLY A 117 -10.76 -10.39 13.32
N ARG A 118 -10.22 -11.58 13.62
CA ARG A 118 -8.98 -11.69 14.39
C ARG A 118 -7.82 -10.98 13.67
N LYS A 119 -6.82 -10.54 14.44
CA LYS A 119 -5.56 -10.07 13.86
C LYS A 119 -4.82 -11.25 13.23
N GLU A 120 -4.39 -11.10 11.97
CA GLU A 120 -3.68 -12.11 11.20
C GLU A 120 -2.17 -12.13 11.53
N TRP A 121 -1.61 -13.34 11.61
CA TRP A 121 -0.21 -13.57 11.97
C TRP A 121 0.63 -13.73 10.71
N ASN A 122 1.18 -12.61 10.24
CA ASN A 122 1.99 -12.56 9.02
C ASN A 122 3.48 -12.79 9.30
N MET A 123 4.23 -13.12 8.25
CA MET A 123 5.69 -13.30 8.31
C MET A 123 6.43 -12.04 8.80
N GLY A 124 6.08 -10.88 8.24
CA GLY A 124 6.70 -9.57 8.50
C GLY A 124 5.66 -8.51 8.85
N GLN A 125 6.15 -7.32 9.23
CA GLN A 125 5.35 -6.18 9.69
C GLN A 125 4.39 -6.56 10.84
N ARG A 126 4.80 -7.48 11.72
CA ARG A 126 3.95 -8.10 12.75
C ARG A 126 3.30 -7.13 13.74
N ALA A 127 3.89 -5.95 13.93
CA ALA A 127 3.29 -4.90 14.76
C ALA A 127 2.03 -4.29 14.10
N SER A 128 1.96 -4.25 12.77
CA SER A 128 0.81 -3.76 12.02
C SER A 128 -0.45 -4.57 12.33
N ASN A 129 -1.59 -3.90 12.43
CA ASN A 129 -2.88 -4.56 12.51
C ASN A 129 -3.35 -4.94 11.10
N THR A 130 -3.65 -6.22 10.87
CA THR A 130 -4.24 -6.71 9.63
C THR A 130 -5.30 -7.73 9.99
N CYS A 131 -6.52 -7.58 9.47
CA CYS A 131 -7.60 -8.54 9.73
C CYS A 131 -8.57 -8.63 8.54
N GLY A 132 -9.47 -9.59 8.60
CA GLY A 132 -10.70 -9.55 7.80
C GLY A 132 -11.71 -8.56 8.39
N VAL A 133 -12.59 -8.04 7.54
CA VAL A 133 -13.73 -7.20 7.95
C VAL A 133 -14.96 -7.67 7.20
N THR A 134 -15.97 -8.16 7.92
CA THR A 134 -17.24 -8.64 7.35
C THR A 134 -18.30 -7.56 7.50
N PHE A 135 -19.11 -7.39 6.46
CA PHE A 135 -20.25 -6.49 6.41
C PHE A 135 -21.50 -7.34 6.20
N GLU A 136 -22.40 -7.37 7.18
CA GLU A 136 -23.69 -8.07 7.14
C GLU A 136 -24.82 -7.06 7.33
N ASP A 137 -25.55 -6.78 6.25
CA ASP A 137 -26.63 -5.78 6.22
C ASP A 137 -26.23 -4.42 6.81
N VAL A 138 -25.01 -3.97 6.51
CA VAL A 138 -24.47 -2.70 7.02
C VAL A 138 -25.14 -1.54 6.30
N GLU A 139 -25.83 -0.69 7.06
CA GLU A 139 -26.55 0.46 6.53
C GLU A 139 -25.63 1.69 6.42
N VAL A 140 -25.51 2.24 5.22
CA VAL A 140 -24.66 3.40 4.93
C VAL A 140 -25.51 4.49 4.28
N PRO A 141 -25.57 5.71 4.84
CA PRO A 141 -26.41 6.77 4.28
C PRO A 141 -25.87 7.26 2.93
N ASP A 142 -26.74 7.74 2.04
CA ASP A 142 -26.37 8.22 0.69
C ASP A 142 -25.34 9.37 0.77
N LYS A 143 -25.37 10.18 1.83
CA LYS A 143 -24.36 11.24 2.10
C LYS A 143 -22.93 10.72 2.26
N ASN A 144 -22.73 9.43 2.50
CA ASN A 144 -21.42 8.80 2.65
C ASN A 144 -20.89 8.20 1.33
N VAL A 145 -21.63 8.34 0.23
CA VAL A 145 -21.14 8.01 -1.12
C VAL A 145 -20.10 9.04 -1.56
N LEU A 146 -18.95 8.57 -2.04
CA LEU A 146 -17.93 9.43 -2.63
C LEU A 146 -18.25 9.70 -4.11
N ILE A 147 -18.36 10.98 -4.47
CA ILE A 147 -18.76 11.49 -5.79
C ILE A 147 -20.20 11.10 -6.18
N ALA A 148 -20.41 9.84 -6.57
CA ALA A 148 -21.68 9.33 -7.07
C ALA A 148 -21.63 7.79 -7.19
N GLU A 149 -22.80 7.17 -7.34
CA GLU A 149 -22.89 5.77 -7.71
C GLU A 149 -22.11 5.49 -9.02
N GLY A 150 -21.31 4.43 -9.03
CA GLY A 150 -20.48 4.03 -10.18
C GLY A 150 -19.11 4.72 -10.26
N ALA A 151 -18.83 5.75 -9.46
CA ALA A 151 -17.54 6.46 -9.47
C ALA A 151 -16.41 5.73 -8.70
N GLY A 152 -16.74 4.68 -7.95
CA GLY A 152 -15.85 4.04 -6.97
C GLY A 152 -14.56 3.47 -7.57
N PHE A 153 -14.63 2.85 -8.75
CA PHE A 153 -13.45 2.27 -9.39
C PHE A 153 -12.41 3.33 -9.77
N LYS A 154 -12.86 4.48 -10.27
CA LYS A 154 -11.98 5.60 -10.60
C LYS A 154 -11.27 6.14 -9.34
N ILE A 155 -12.00 6.24 -8.23
CA ILE A 155 -11.45 6.69 -6.94
C ILE A 155 -10.41 5.69 -6.43
N ALA A 156 -10.73 4.40 -6.43
CA ALA A 156 -9.82 3.34 -5.99
C ALA A 156 -8.54 3.30 -6.84
N MET A 157 -8.65 3.44 -8.17
CA MET A 157 -7.47 3.47 -9.04
C MET A 157 -6.67 4.78 -8.88
N GLY A 158 -7.33 5.93 -8.77
CA GLY A 158 -6.67 7.22 -8.54
C GLY A 158 -5.97 7.31 -7.18
N THR A 159 -6.44 6.55 -6.19
CA THR A 159 -5.81 6.43 -4.87
C THR A 159 -4.39 5.89 -4.99
N PHE A 160 -4.18 4.86 -5.82
CA PHE A 160 -2.86 4.24 -5.97
C PHE A 160 -1.79 5.18 -6.56
N ASP A 161 -2.18 6.14 -7.38
CA ASP A 161 -1.28 7.16 -7.92
C ASP A 161 -0.72 8.08 -6.81
N LYS A 162 -1.48 8.27 -5.72
CA LYS A 162 -1.06 9.03 -4.53
C LYS A 162 -0.33 8.16 -3.50
N THR A 163 -0.66 6.87 -3.39
CA THR A 163 -0.18 6.01 -2.29
C THR A 163 1.03 5.14 -2.64
N ARG A 164 1.24 4.80 -3.92
CA ARG A 164 2.39 4.00 -4.34
C ARG A 164 3.75 4.69 -4.11
N PRO A 165 3.94 6.02 -4.32
CA PRO A 165 5.22 6.65 -4.02
C PRO A 165 5.61 6.57 -2.52
N PRO A 166 4.73 6.85 -1.55
CA PRO A 166 5.01 6.60 -0.12
C PRO A 166 5.34 5.14 0.22
N VAL A 167 4.68 4.16 -0.42
CA VAL A 167 5.00 2.73 -0.24
C VAL A 167 6.40 2.42 -0.76
N ALA A 168 6.76 2.94 -1.94
CA ALA A 168 8.10 2.81 -2.49
C ALA A 168 9.16 3.48 -1.59
N ALA A 169 8.86 4.65 -1.02
CA ALA A 169 9.72 5.31 -0.04
C ALA A 169 9.94 4.45 1.21
N SER A 170 8.89 3.80 1.71
CA SER A 170 8.96 2.87 2.85
C SER A 170 9.85 1.66 2.56
N ALA A 171 9.73 1.08 1.35
CA ALA A 171 10.60 -0.01 0.90
C ALA A 171 12.07 0.45 0.81
N THR A 172 12.34 1.64 0.26
CA THR A 172 13.68 2.24 0.21
C THR A 172 14.25 2.49 1.59
N GLY A 173 13.44 2.92 2.56
CA GLY A 173 13.86 3.08 3.96
C GLY A 173 14.30 1.76 4.60
N LEU A 174 13.56 0.67 4.36
CA LEU A 174 13.97 -0.68 4.80
C LEU A 174 15.30 -1.09 4.13
N ALA A 175 15.42 -0.87 2.82
CA ALA A 175 16.63 -1.19 2.07
C ALA A 175 17.86 -0.42 2.59
N GLN A 176 17.69 0.88 2.88
CA GLN A 176 18.73 1.71 3.50
C GLN A 176 19.14 1.15 4.87
N ARG A 177 18.16 0.79 5.72
CA ARG A 177 18.47 0.18 7.02
C ARG A 177 19.26 -1.11 6.87
N ALA A 178 18.91 -1.97 5.92
CA ALA A 178 19.64 -3.20 5.65
C ALA A 178 21.09 -2.94 5.20
N LEU A 179 21.29 -1.96 4.31
CA LEU A 179 22.61 -1.50 3.89
C LEU A 179 23.44 -0.96 5.06
N ASP A 180 22.85 -0.13 5.93
CA ASP A 180 23.56 0.46 7.06
C ASP A 180 24.03 -0.62 8.05
N GLU A 181 23.18 -1.59 8.39
CA GLU A 181 23.53 -2.70 9.28
C GLU A 181 24.62 -3.59 8.67
N ALA A 182 24.49 -3.94 7.39
CA ALA A 182 25.49 -4.73 6.68
C ALA A 182 26.84 -4.03 6.60
N THR A 183 26.84 -2.73 6.27
CA THR A 183 28.06 -1.92 6.17
C THR A 183 28.76 -1.82 7.52
N LYS A 184 28.04 -1.45 8.58
CA LYS A 184 28.59 -1.36 9.94
C LYS A 184 29.22 -2.68 10.38
N TYR A 185 28.48 -3.77 10.26
CA TYR A 185 28.98 -5.09 10.63
C TYR A 185 30.22 -5.49 9.82
N SER A 186 30.24 -5.16 8.52
CA SER A 186 31.37 -5.51 7.64
C SER A 186 32.67 -4.79 7.98
N LEU A 187 32.58 -3.60 8.58
CA LEU A 187 33.72 -2.79 9.02
C LEU A 187 34.27 -3.22 10.40
N GLU A 188 33.51 -4.02 11.15
CA GLU A 188 33.89 -4.52 12.47
C GLU A 188 34.34 -5.97 12.42
N ARG A 189 33.58 -6.83 11.75
CA ARG A 189 33.83 -8.27 11.69
C ARG A 189 35.10 -8.55 10.90
N LYS A 190 35.99 -9.35 11.49
CA LYS A 190 37.19 -9.87 10.81
C LYS A 190 37.05 -11.35 10.44
N ASN A 191 37.58 -11.70 9.28
CA ASN A 191 37.80 -13.09 8.87
C ASN A 191 39.01 -13.15 7.93
N PHE A 192 39.78 -14.24 8.00
CA PHE A 192 41.05 -14.37 7.28
C PHE A 192 42.02 -13.18 7.53
N GLY A 193 42.09 -12.71 8.78
CA GLY A 193 43.05 -11.68 9.21
C GLY A 193 42.64 -10.23 8.93
N VAL A 194 41.64 -9.97 8.07
CA VAL A 194 41.20 -8.63 7.66
C VAL A 194 39.72 -8.40 7.97
N ARG A 195 39.25 -7.15 7.91
CA ARG A 195 37.81 -6.85 8.01
C ARG A 195 37.09 -7.47 6.82
N ILE A 196 35.86 -7.95 7.00
CA ILE A 196 35.16 -8.58 5.89
C ILE A 196 34.83 -7.59 4.75
N ALA A 197 34.77 -6.29 5.05
CA ALA A 197 34.69 -5.22 4.04
C ALA A 197 35.92 -5.12 3.10
N GLU A 198 37.03 -5.77 3.43
CA GLU A 198 38.24 -5.82 2.57
C GLU A 198 38.16 -6.94 1.53
N HIS A 199 37.22 -7.89 1.68
CA HIS A 199 36.98 -8.93 0.68
C HIS A 199 36.17 -8.38 -0.49
N GLN A 200 36.71 -8.50 -1.71
CA GLN A 200 36.10 -7.94 -2.93
C GLN A 200 34.64 -8.38 -3.13
N ALA A 201 34.30 -9.63 -2.79
CA ALA A 201 32.92 -10.13 -2.87
C ALA A 201 31.95 -9.32 -1.99
N ILE A 202 32.37 -8.94 -0.77
CA ILE A 202 31.56 -8.12 0.14
C ILE A 202 31.47 -6.68 -0.37
N GLN A 203 32.56 -6.13 -0.93
CA GLN A 203 32.55 -4.80 -1.53
C GLN A 203 31.54 -4.71 -2.69
N PHE A 204 31.50 -5.72 -3.56
CA PHE A 204 30.55 -5.77 -4.66
C PHE A 204 29.10 -5.87 -4.17
N MET A 205 28.83 -6.67 -3.14
CA MET A 205 27.49 -6.71 -2.54
C MET A 205 27.06 -5.35 -1.99
N LEU A 206 27.93 -4.69 -1.20
CA LEU A 206 27.63 -3.37 -0.64
C LEU A 206 27.45 -2.29 -1.73
N ALA A 207 28.25 -2.35 -2.80
CA ALA A 207 28.12 -1.45 -3.94
C ALA A 207 26.77 -1.61 -4.65
N GLU A 208 26.34 -2.85 -4.94
CA GLU A 208 25.04 -3.14 -5.57
C GLU A 208 23.87 -2.73 -4.66
N MET A 209 23.97 -2.97 -3.36
CA MET A 209 22.99 -2.49 -2.39
C MET A 209 22.88 -0.95 -2.42
N ALA A 210 24.01 -0.24 -2.43
CA ALA A 210 24.03 1.22 -2.51
C ALA A 210 23.41 1.75 -3.82
N ILE A 211 23.75 1.17 -4.98
CA ILE A 211 23.14 1.51 -6.28
C ILE A 211 21.63 1.31 -6.22
N GLY A 212 21.17 0.15 -5.73
CA GLY A 212 19.75 -0.14 -5.59
C GLY A 212 19.02 0.87 -4.72
N VAL A 213 19.57 1.21 -3.56
CA VAL A 213 18.96 2.17 -2.62
C VAL A 213 18.87 3.57 -3.23
N GLN A 214 19.94 4.06 -3.87
CA GLN A 214 19.93 5.40 -4.48
C GLN A 214 18.97 5.48 -5.67
N THR A 215 18.96 4.48 -6.55
CA THR A 215 18.07 4.46 -7.71
C THR A 215 16.60 4.33 -7.30
N ALA A 216 16.29 3.48 -6.31
CA ALA A 216 14.94 3.39 -5.74
C ALA A 216 14.49 4.71 -5.11
N ARG A 217 15.41 5.44 -4.44
CA ARG A 217 15.14 6.76 -3.86
C ARG A 217 14.72 7.78 -4.92
N LEU A 218 15.52 7.90 -5.97
CA LEU A 218 15.24 8.81 -7.07
C LEU A 218 13.93 8.48 -7.78
N ALA A 219 13.62 7.18 -7.95
CA ALA A 219 12.40 6.74 -8.60
C ALA A 219 11.13 7.19 -7.84
N TRP A 220 11.08 6.98 -6.51
CA TRP A 220 9.90 7.40 -5.73
C TRP A 220 9.81 8.92 -5.60
N MET A 221 10.95 9.63 -5.51
CA MET A 221 10.96 11.10 -5.48
C MET A 221 10.41 11.69 -6.79
N ARG A 222 10.76 11.10 -7.94
CA ARG A 222 10.20 11.50 -9.24
C ARG A 222 8.68 11.30 -9.28
N ALA A 223 8.21 10.14 -8.82
CA ALA A 223 6.78 9.82 -8.82
C ALA A 223 5.98 10.74 -7.88
N ALA A 224 6.52 11.05 -6.69
CA ALA A 224 5.95 12.00 -5.75
C ALA A 224 5.89 13.42 -6.35
N TRP A 225 7.02 13.90 -6.90
CA TRP A 225 7.09 15.21 -7.54
C TRP A 225 6.05 15.39 -8.65
N GLN A 226 5.85 14.38 -9.51
CA GLN A 226 4.79 14.46 -10.54
C GLN A 226 3.41 14.60 -9.91
N SER A 227 3.13 13.81 -8.86
CA SER A 227 1.86 13.85 -8.15
C SER A 227 1.58 15.21 -7.54
N ASP A 228 2.59 15.84 -6.95
CA ASP A 228 2.50 17.16 -6.29
C ASP A 228 2.33 18.29 -7.31
N ASN A 229 2.85 18.12 -8.53
CA ASN A 229 2.69 19.07 -9.63
C ASN A 229 1.41 18.83 -10.45
N GLY A 230 0.45 18.05 -9.94
CA GLY A 230 -0.82 17.78 -10.61
C GLY A 230 -0.70 16.94 -11.89
N GLN A 231 0.46 16.32 -12.12
CA GLN A 231 0.70 15.47 -13.28
C GLN A 231 0.26 14.04 -12.96
N ARG A 232 -0.37 13.37 -13.93
CA ARG A 232 -0.67 11.94 -13.82
C ARG A 232 0.64 11.16 -13.72
N ASN A 233 0.85 10.46 -12.61
CA ASN A 233 2.12 9.81 -12.30
C ASN A 233 2.06 8.27 -12.35
N THR A 234 0.98 7.67 -12.87
CA THR A 234 0.73 6.21 -12.87
C THR A 234 1.95 5.39 -13.32
N TYR A 235 2.64 5.83 -14.38
CA TYR A 235 3.85 5.18 -14.91
C TYR A 235 5.00 5.19 -13.89
N PHE A 236 5.42 6.37 -13.44
CA PHE A 236 6.55 6.52 -12.51
C PHE A 236 6.23 5.96 -11.12
N ALA A 237 4.98 6.06 -10.65
CA ALA A 237 4.55 5.45 -9.40
C ALA A 237 4.68 3.92 -9.42
N SER A 238 4.33 3.30 -10.56
CA SER A 238 4.44 1.85 -10.73
C SER A 238 5.90 1.39 -10.89
N ILE A 239 6.74 2.14 -11.61
CA ILE A 239 8.19 1.92 -11.67
C ILE A 239 8.80 1.98 -10.27
N ALA A 240 8.54 3.05 -9.53
CA ALA A 240 9.09 3.26 -8.20
C ALA A 240 8.71 2.11 -7.26
N LYS A 241 7.43 1.72 -7.23
CA LYS A 241 6.96 0.62 -6.40
C LYS A 241 7.64 -0.69 -6.77
N ALA A 242 7.68 -1.04 -8.05
CA ALA A 242 8.28 -2.30 -8.52
C ALA A 242 9.77 -2.37 -8.20
N LEU A 243 10.51 -1.30 -8.49
CA LEU A 243 11.95 -1.21 -8.23
C LEU A 243 12.25 -1.27 -6.74
N ALA A 244 11.63 -0.40 -5.94
CA ALA A 244 11.91 -0.31 -4.51
C ALA A 244 11.54 -1.61 -3.77
N GLY A 245 10.45 -2.27 -4.15
CA GLY A 245 10.08 -3.59 -3.61
C GLY A 245 11.15 -4.66 -3.87
N ASN A 246 11.71 -4.71 -5.08
CA ASN A 246 12.78 -5.65 -5.41
C ASN A 246 14.09 -5.31 -4.68
N VAL A 247 14.48 -4.03 -4.67
CA VAL A 247 15.67 -3.54 -3.97
C VAL A 247 15.60 -3.85 -2.48
N ALA A 248 14.45 -3.61 -1.83
CA ALA A 248 14.26 -3.91 -0.42
C ALA A 248 14.47 -5.40 -0.10
N ASN A 249 13.89 -6.29 -0.92
CA ASN A 249 14.06 -7.73 -0.75
C ASN A 249 15.52 -8.16 -0.94
N LYS A 250 16.18 -7.65 -2.00
CA LYS A 250 17.58 -7.97 -2.28
C LYS A 250 18.51 -7.47 -1.17
N CYS A 251 18.39 -6.21 -0.76
CA CYS A 251 19.23 -5.65 0.29
C CYS A 251 19.02 -6.36 1.62
N ALA A 252 17.78 -6.74 1.96
CA ALA A 252 17.51 -7.44 3.21
C ALA A 252 18.14 -8.85 3.23
N THR A 253 18.05 -9.61 2.14
CA THR A 253 18.70 -10.92 2.06
C THR A 253 20.23 -10.82 2.01
N ASP A 254 20.78 -9.82 1.30
CA ASP A 254 22.22 -9.58 1.25
C ASP A 254 22.76 -9.17 2.62
N ALA A 255 22.00 -8.39 3.39
CA ALA A 255 22.37 -8.02 4.75
C ALA A 255 22.43 -9.24 5.67
N VAL A 256 21.44 -10.14 5.62
CA VAL A 256 21.49 -11.44 6.33
C VAL A 256 22.76 -12.20 5.93
N GLN A 257 23.06 -12.26 4.64
CA GLN A 257 24.24 -12.97 4.12
C GLN A 257 25.57 -12.37 4.61
N ILE A 258 25.70 -11.05 4.62
CA ILE A 258 26.92 -10.35 5.09
C ILE A 258 27.14 -10.57 6.60
N LEU A 259 26.07 -10.64 7.38
CA LEU A 259 26.15 -10.95 8.82
C LEU A 259 26.42 -12.45 9.08
N GLY A 260 26.22 -13.31 8.09
CA GLY A 260 26.44 -14.75 8.19
C GLY A 260 25.48 -15.41 9.19
N GLY A 261 25.99 -16.34 10.01
CA GLY A 261 25.17 -17.02 11.03
C GLY A 261 24.46 -16.07 12.00
N ASN A 262 25.10 -14.94 12.34
CA ASN A 262 24.49 -13.90 13.16
C ASN A 262 23.28 -13.27 12.48
N GLY A 263 23.31 -13.09 11.16
CA GLY A 263 22.21 -12.52 10.38
C GLY A 263 20.95 -13.38 10.36
N PHE A 264 21.07 -14.68 10.63
CA PHE A 264 19.95 -15.61 10.75
C PHE A 264 19.33 -15.64 12.16
N ASN A 265 20.01 -15.05 13.15
CA ASN A 265 19.59 -15.06 14.53
C ASN A 265 18.78 -13.80 14.90
N SER A 266 17.77 -13.93 15.76
CA SER A 266 16.86 -12.86 16.16
C SER A 266 17.46 -11.80 17.09
N GLU A 267 18.66 -12.01 17.63
CA GLU A 267 19.42 -10.99 18.35
C GLU A 267 19.98 -9.90 17.40
N TYR A 268 20.05 -10.21 16.09
CA TYR A 268 20.50 -9.28 15.06
C TYR A 268 19.32 -8.73 14.24
N PRO A 269 19.40 -7.48 13.76
CA PRO A 269 18.23 -6.79 13.22
C PRO A 269 17.81 -7.25 11.82
N VAL A 270 18.69 -7.92 11.07
CA VAL A 270 18.54 -8.11 9.62
C VAL A 270 17.54 -9.20 9.23
N GLU A 271 17.31 -10.21 10.08
CA GLU A 271 16.28 -11.23 9.83
C GLU A 271 14.88 -10.59 9.78
N LYS A 272 14.63 -9.63 10.67
CA LYS A 272 13.38 -8.86 10.69
C LYS A 272 13.20 -8.08 9.41
N LEU A 273 14.27 -7.45 8.91
CA LEU A 273 14.23 -6.70 7.65
C LEU A 273 13.88 -7.63 6.48
N MET A 274 14.42 -8.85 6.45
CA MET A 274 14.13 -9.84 5.40
C MET A 274 12.66 -10.25 5.42
N ARG A 275 12.10 -10.55 6.61
CA ARG A 275 10.67 -10.86 6.76
C ARG A 275 9.79 -9.68 6.36
N ASP A 276 10.13 -8.48 6.81
CA ASP A 276 9.37 -7.26 6.55
C ASP A 276 9.43 -6.82 5.07
N ALA A 277 10.53 -7.08 4.37
CA ALA A 277 10.71 -6.67 2.98
C ALA A 277 9.74 -7.35 2.01
N LYS A 278 9.35 -8.59 2.29
CA LYS A 278 8.60 -9.41 1.32
C LYS A 278 7.25 -8.80 0.93
N ILE A 279 6.58 -8.14 1.87
CA ILE A 279 5.25 -7.59 1.63
C ILE A 279 5.24 -6.48 0.57
N TYR A 280 6.36 -5.78 0.36
CA TYR A 280 6.48 -4.72 -0.66
C TYR A 280 6.37 -5.24 -2.10
N GLN A 281 6.54 -6.54 -2.32
CA GLN A 281 6.29 -7.16 -3.63
C GLN A 281 4.84 -7.64 -3.82
N ILE A 282 3.99 -7.52 -2.79
CA ILE A 282 2.66 -8.16 -2.75
C ILE A 282 1.55 -7.10 -2.63
N TYR A 283 1.47 -6.38 -1.51
CA TYR A 283 0.38 -5.44 -1.24
C TYR A 283 0.42 -4.20 -2.15
N GLU A 284 -0.62 -3.36 -2.22
CA GLU A 284 -0.62 -2.13 -3.05
C GLU A 284 -0.30 -2.41 -4.55
N GLY A 285 -0.73 -3.59 -5.02
CA GLY A 285 -0.49 -4.15 -6.37
C GLY A 285 0.82 -4.94 -6.45
N THR A 286 0.75 -6.23 -6.76
CA THR A 286 1.92 -7.12 -6.80
C THR A 286 2.98 -6.65 -7.80
N ALA A 287 4.20 -7.19 -7.68
CA ALA A 287 5.29 -6.89 -8.60
C ALA A 287 4.91 -7.15 -10.07
N GLU A 288 4.07 -8.15 -10.35
CA GLU A 288 3.54 -8.50 -11.67
C GLU A 288 2.51 -7.47 -12.13
N ILE A 289 1.60 -7.07 -11.24
CA ILE A 289 0.61 -6.03 -11.55
C ILE A 289 1.29 -4.70 -11.88
N GLN A 290 2.36 -4.33 -11.17
CA GLN A 290 3.11 -3.14 -11.54
C GLN A 290 3.70 -3.25 -12.95
N ARG A 291 4.24 -4.41 -13.34
CA ARG A 291 4.77 -4.63 -14.69
C ARG A 291 3.69 -4.51 -15.76
N ILE A 292 2.49 -5.02 -15.50
CA ILE A 292 1.34 -4.84 -16.40
C ILE A 292 1.00 -3.35 -16.57
N VAL A 293 0.96 -2.58 -15.47
CA VAL A 293 0.70 -1.13 -15.52
C VAL A 293 1.80 -0.40 -16.28
N ILE A 294 3.07 -0.68 -15.99
CA ILE A 294 4.23 -0.07 -16.67
C ILE A 294 4.16 -0.34 -18.16
N ALA A 295 3.96 -1.61 -18.57
CA ALA A 295 3.88 -1.99 -19.97
C ALA A 295 2.73 -1.26 -20.69
N ARG A 296 1.54 -1.21 -20.07
CA ARG A 296 0.38 -0.52 -20.63
C ARG A 296 0.64 0.98 -20.83
N GLU A 297 1.14 1.66 -19.80
CA GLU A 297 1.44 3.09 -19.89
C GLU A 297 2.56 3.38 -20.90
N HIS A 298 3.58 2.51 -20.96
CA HIS A 298 4.65 2.61 -21.95
C HIS A 298 4.10 2.50 -23.38
N PHE A 299 3.32 1.47 -23.70
CA PHE A 299 2.74 1.32 -25.04
C PHE A 299 1.81 2.47 -25.42
N ASN A 300 1.01 2.97 -24.48
CA ASN A 300 0.13 4.10 -24.73
C ASN A 300 0.89 5.38 -25.07
N ALA A 301 2.05 5.61 -24.45
CA ALA A 301 2.89 6.78 -24.77
C ALA A 301 3.36 6.72 -26.23
N PHE A 302 3.77 5.56 -26.74
CA PHE A 302 4.24 5.42 -28.13
C PHE A 302 3.11 5.47 -29.16
N LYS A 303 1.91 4.96 -28.85
CA LYS A 303 0.74 5.07 -29.73
C LYS A 303 0.26 6.49 -29.96
N GLN A 304 0.63 7.44 -29.09
CA GLN A 304 0.28 8.85 -29.28
C GLN A 304 1.18 9.56 -30.30
N PHE A 305 2.30 8.94 -30.69
CA PHE A 305 3.23 9.46 -31.69
C PHE A 305 3.07 8.82 -33.07
N SER A 306 2.13 7.87 -33.21
CA SER A 306 1.77 7.18 -34.47
C SER A 306 0.39 7.59 -34.92
#